data_AF-A0A7U9DI69-F1
#
_entry.id   AF-A0A7U9DI69-F1
#
_cell.length_a   1.000
_cell.length_b   1.000
_cell.length_c   1.000
_cell.angle_alpha   90.00
_cell.angle_beta   90.00
_cell.angle_gamma   90.00
#
_symmetry.space_group_name_H-M   'P 1'
#
loop_
_entity.id
_entity.type
_entity.pdbx_description
1 polymer ?
#
loop_
_entity_poly.entity_id
_entity_poly.type
_entity_poly.pdbx_seq_one_letter_code
_entity_poly.pdbx_strand_id
1 'polypeptide(L)'
;MKQNIHPEYRTVVFHDTSADEYFKIGSTIKTDREIELDGVTYPYVTIDVSSKSHPFYTGKLRSVSSEGNVARFTQRFGRFVSTKKGA
;
A
#
# COMPACT_ATOMS: atom_id res chain seq x y z
N MET A 1 -14.06 17.76 24.78
CA MET A 1 -15.26 17.96 23.97
C MET A 1 -16.09 19.10 24.55
N LYS A 2 -15.98 20.30 23.98
CA LYS A 2 -16.93 21.40 24.21
C LYS A 2 -18.01 21.30 23.13
N GLN A 3 -19.27 21.39 23.53
CA GLN A 3 -20.38 21.41 22.58
C GLN A 3 -20.20 22.58 21.59
N ASN A 4 -20.53 22.34 20.31
CA ASN A 4 -20.55 23.31 19.21
C ASN A 4 -19.20 23.81 18.64
N ILE A 5 -18.05 23.35 19.11
CA ILE A 5 -16.74 23.72 18.50
C ILE A 5 -15.95 22.53 17.94
N HIS A 6 -16.51 21.32 17.99
CA HIS A 6 -15.87 20.11 17.48
C HIS A 6 -16.58 19.63 16.22
N PRO A 7 -15.84 19.23 15.17
CA PRO A 7 -16.40 18.54 14.02
C PRO A 7 -17.06 17.22 14.43
N GLU A 8 -18.01 16.76 13.62
CA GLU A 8 -18.70 15.48 13.83
C GLU A 8 -17.68 14.33 13.88
N TYR A 9 -17.69 13.58 14.98
CA TYR A 9 -16.80 12.44 15.20
C TYR A 9 -17.62 11.16 15.05
N ARG A 10 -17.21 10.29 14.13
CA ARG A 10 -17.89 9.03 13.83
C ARG A 10 -16.88 7.92 13.58
N THR A 11 -17.33 6.67 13.66
CA THR A 11 -16.46 5.53 13.35
C THR A 11 -16.40 5.35 11.84
N VAL A 12 -15.19 5.34 11.28
CA VAL A 12 -14.92 5.15 9.85
C VAL A 12 -14.20 3.82 9.67
N VAL A 13 -14.57 3.08 8.62
CA VAL A 13 -13.88 1.86 8.20
C VAL A 13 -12.87 2.22 7.13
N PHE A 14 -11.60 1.94 7.41
CA PHE A 14 -10.51 2.10 6.47
C PHE A 14 -10.16 0.75 5.86
N HIS A 15 -10.19 0.64 4.54
CA HIS A 15 -9.81 -0.58 3.83
C HIS A 15 -8.46 -0.37 3.16
N ASP A 16 -7.50 -1.23 3.52
CA ASP A 16 -6.23 -1.31 2.83
C ASP A 16 -6.38 -2.20 1.59
N THR A 17 -6.32 -1.61 0.39
CA THR A 17 -6.41 -2.35 -0.87
C THR A 17 -5.21 -3.24 -1.16
N SER A 18 -4.08 -3.03 -0.48
CA SER A 18 -2.85 -3.82 -0.69
C SER A 18 -2.81 -5.08 0.17
N ALA A 19 -3.55 -5.11 1.28
CA ALA A 19 -3.56 -6.21 2.25
C ALA A 19 -4.97 -6.76 2.55
N ASP A 20 -6.00 -6.25 1.86
CA ASP A 20 -7.43 -6.57 2.03
C ASP A 20 -7.85 -6.62 3.51
N GLU A 21 -7.48 -5.58 4.27
CA GLU A 21 -7.74 -5.51 5.71
C GLU A 21 -8.53 -4.26 6.08
N TYR A 22 -9.48 -4.44 7.01
CA TYR A 22 -10.41 -3.40 7.45
C TYR A 22 -10.05 -2.91 8.86
N PHE A 23 -9.78 -1.61 8.99
CA PHE A 23 -9.49 -0.95 10.26
C PHE A 23 -10.67 -0.08 10.69
N LYS A 24 -11.20 -0.32 11.90
CA LYS A 24 -12.27 0.49 12.52
C LYS A 24 -11.62 1.58 13.38
N ILE A 25 -11.68 2.84 12.93
CA ILE A 25 -11.04 3.97 13.63
C ILE A 25 -12.03 5.14 13.71
N GLY A 26 -12.12 5.79 14.86
CA GLY A 26 -12.92 7.01 14.99
C GLY A 26 -12.24 8.19 14.30
N SER A 27 -12.96 8.84 13.39
CA SER A 27 -12.45 9.94 12.56
C SER A 27 -13.53 10.98 12.31
N THR A 28 -13.11 12.20 11.96
CA THR A 28 -13.97 13.32 11.57
C THR A 28 -14.07 13.49 10.05
N ILE A 29 -13.54 12.53 9.29
CA ILE A 29 -13.50 12.59 7.83
C ILE A 29 -14.92 12.52 7.24
N LYS A 30 -15.18 13.43 6.30
CA LYS A 30 -16.36 13.39 5.43
C LYS A 30 -16.04 12.44 4.29
N THR A 31 -16.80 11.35 4.20
CA THR A 31 -16.70 10.37 3.13
C THR A 31 -18.08 10.11 2.57
N ASP A 32 -18.17 10.02 1.25
CA ASP A 32 -19.41 9.77 0.50
C ASP A 32 -19.66 8.27 0.27
N ARG A 33 -18.65 7.43 0.54
CA ARG A 33 -18.74 5.97 0.39
C ARG A 33 -19.11 5.34 1.71
N GLU A 34 -19.97 4.35 1.67
CA GLU A 34 -20.43 3.58 2.82
C GLU A 34 -20.18 2.09 2.57
N ILE A 35 -19.77 1.38 3.61
CA ILE A 35 -19.65 -0.08 3.57
C ILE A 35 -20.41 -0.66 4.76
N GLU A 36 -21.10 -1.77 4.53
CA GLU A 36 -21.68 -2.57 5.60
C GLU A 36 -20.63 -3.58 6.07
N LEU A 37 -20.18 -3.42 7.31
CA LEU A 37 -19.28 -4.36 7.95
C LEU A 37 -19.91 -4.78 9.27
N ASP A 38 -20.02 -6.09 9.52
CA ASP A 38 -20.61 -6.66 10.74
C ASP A 38 -22.05 -6.18 11.05
N GLY A 39 -22.85 -5.90 10.02
CA GLY A 39 -24.26 -5.48 10.16
C GLY A 39 -24.47 -4.01 10.53
N VAL A 40 -23.40 -3.19 10.50
CA VAL A 40 -23.47 -1.74 10.73
C VAL A 40 -22.84 -1.01 9.54
N THR A 41 -23.57 -0.03 9.01
CA THR A 41 -23.11 0.82 7.92
C THR A 41 -22.13 1.86 8.44
N TYR A 42 -20.89 1.83 7.94
CA TYR A 42 -19.88 2.81 8.29
C TYR A 42 -19.39 3.56 7.05
N PRO A 43 -19.06 4.86 7.18
CA PRO A 43 -18.32 5.57 6.15
C PRO A 43 -17.00 4.85 5.83
N TYR A 44 -16.69 4.74 4.55
CA TYR A 44 -15.68 3.85 3.99
C TYR A 44 -14.59 4.61 3.24
N VAL A 45 -13.33 4.43 3.63
CA VAL A 45 -12.18 5.05 2.97
C VAL A 45 -11.19 3.98 2.53
N THR A 46 -10.86 3.98 1.24
CA THR A 46 -9.75 3.17 0.70
C THR A 46 -8.43 3.86 0.99
N ILE A 47 -7.47 3.14 1.58
CA ILE A 47 -6.10 3.61 1.78
C ILE A 47 -5.16 2.68 1.00
N ASP A 48 -4.14 3.27 0.35
CA ASP A 48 -3.14 2.51 -0.40
C ASP A 48 -2.08 1.83 0.49
N VAL A 49 -1.80 2.43 1.66
CA VAL A 49 -0.76 1.97 2.60
C VAL A 49 -1.29 2.02 4.03
N SER A 50 -1.26 0.89 4.72
CA SER A 50 -1.52 0.77 6.15
C SER A 50 -0.30 0.20 6.89
N SER A 51 -0.42 0.09 8.21
CA SER A 51 0.60 -0.57 9.05
C SER A 51 0.89 -2.01 8.58
N LYS A 52 -0.05 -2.67 7.88
CA LYS A 52 0.13 -4.04 7.39
C LYS A 52 0.65 -4.15 5.96
N SER A 53 0.69 -3.07 5.18
CA SER A 53 1.28 -3.07 3.84
C SER A 53 2.60 -2.30 3.76
N HIS A 54 2.93 -1.47 4.75
CA HIS A 54 4.18 -0.73 4.71
C HIS A 54 5.39 -1.65 5.01
N PRO A 55 6.44 -1.67 4.16
CA PRO A 55 7.62 -2.54 4.32
C PRO A 55 8.35 -2.36 5.66
N PHE A 56 8.27 -1.17 6.25
CA PHE A 56 8.84 -0.88 7.56
C PHE A 56 8.19 -1.71 8.69
N TYR A 57 6.87 -1.84 8.68
CA TYR A 57 6.13 -2.56 9.73
C TYR A 57 6.06 -4.07 9.48
N THR A 58 6.00 -4.48 8.20
CA THR A 58 5.94 -5.91 7.81
C THR A 58 7.30 -6.58 7.75
N GLY A 59 8.40 -5.81 7.71
CA GLY A 59 9.77 -6.32 7.60
C GLY A 59 10.09 -7.01 6.27
N LYS A 60 9.12 -7.16 5.37
CA LYS A 60 9.28 -7.75 4.04
C LYS A 60 9.47 -6.62 3.05
N LEU A 61 10.72 -6.36 2.67
CA LEU A 61 11.00 -5.58 1.47
C LEU A 61 10.31 -6.28 0.29
N ARG A 62 9.54 -5.53 -0.49
CA ARG A 62 9.07 -5.99 -1.81
C ARG A 62 10.30 -6.49 -2.56
N SER A 63 10.36 -7.78 -2.83
CA SER A 63 11.54 -8.45 -3.39
C SER A 63 11.84 -7.90 -4.78
N VAL A 64 12.65 -6.85 -4.84
CA VAL A 64 13.23 -6.38 -6.10
C VAL A 64 14.23 -7.45 -6.49
N SER A 65 13.89 -8.18 -7.57
CA SER A 65 14.64 -9.31 -8.14
C SER A 65 16.12 -9.33 -7.76
N SER A 66 16.51 -10.37 -7.02
CA SER A 66 17.90 -10.72 -6.67
C SER A 66 18.68 -11.22 -7.89
N GLU A 67 18.46 -10.63 -9.07
CA GLU A 67 19.40 -10.78 -10.17
C GLU A 67 20.70 -10.13 -9.73
N GLY A 68 21.67 -10.97 -9.37
CA GLY A 68 22.98 -10.55 -8.91
C GLY A 68 23.62 -9.60 -9.92
N ASN A 69 24.54 -8.77 -9.44
CA ASN A 69 25.19 -7.75 -10.28
C ASN A 69 25.84 -8.33 -11.55
N VAL A 70 26.26 -9.61 -11.53
CA VAL A 70 26.80 -10.34 -12.68
C VAL A 70 25.73 -10.63 -13.75
N ALA A 71 24.51 -11.00 -13.35
CA ALA A 71 23.39 -11.21 -14.28
C ALA A 71 22.99 -9.89 -14.97
N ARG A 72 22.96 -8.78 -14.22
CA ARG A 72 22.72 -7.44 -14.79
C ARG A 72 23.84 -6.99 -15.72
N PHE A 73 25.09 -7.31 -15.41
CA PHE A 73 26.23 -7.02 -16.27
C PHE A 73 26.13 -7.79 -17.60
N THR A 74 25.87 -9.10 -17.55
CA THR A 74 25.72 -9.94 -18.75
C THR A 74 24.51 -9.54 -19.59
N GLN A 75 23.39 -9.17 -18.98
CA GLN A 75 22.22 -8.64 -19.71
C GLN A 75 22.52 -7.32 -20.42
N ARG A 76 23.27 -6.40 -19.77
CA ARG A 76 23.62 -5.09 -20.35
C ARG A 76 24.72 -5.18 -21.40
N PHE A 77 25.74 -6.01 -21.17
CA PHE A 77 26.99 -6.00 -21.95
C PHE A 77 27.21 -7.24 -22.81
N GLY A 78 26.43 -8.32 -22.62
CA GLY A 78 26.57 -9.56 -23.39
C GLY A 78 26.41 -9.36 -24.90
N ARG A 79 25.53 -8.44 -25.32
CA ARG A 79 25.31 -8.07 -26.74
C ARG A 79 26.48 -7.29 -27.34
N PHE A 80 27.27 -6.59 -26.54
CA PHE A 80 28.43 -5.82 -27.01
C PHE A 80 29.68 -6.71 -27.15
N VAL A 81 29.82 -7.73 -26.30
CA VAL A 81 30.94 -8.68 -26.35
C VAL A 81 30.81 -9.64 -27.54
N SER A 82 29.59 -10.06 -27.91
CA SER A 82 29.38 -10.93 -29.08
C SER A 82 29.73 -10.28 -30.42
N THR A 83 29.49 -8.97 -30.55
CA THR A 83 29.76 -8.23 -31.80
C THR A 83 31.25 -8.09 -32.10
N LYS A 84 32.13 -8.18 -31.09
CA LYS A 84 33.58 -8.07 -31.28
C LYS A 84 34.26 -9.36 -31.74
N LYS A 85 33.52 -10.48 -31.80
CA LYS A 85 34.04 -11.81 -32.21
C LYS A 85 33.75 -12.15 -33.68
N GLY A 86 33.16 -11.22 -34.44
CA GLY A 86 32.77 -11.40 -35.83
C GLY A 86 33.28 -10.30 -36.78
N ALA A 87 34.43 -9.70 -36.46
CA ALA A 87 35.19 -8.85 -37.37
C ALA A 87 36.61 -9.42 -37.50
#